data_AF-A0A9E2ZUR9-F1
#
_entry.id   AF-A0A9E2ZUR9-F1
#
_cell.length_a   1.000
_cell.length_b   1.000
_cell.length_c   1.000
_cell.angle_alpha   90.00
_cell.angle_beta   90.00
_cell.angle_gamma   90.00
#
_symmetry.space_group_name_H-M   'P 1'
#
loop_
_entity.id
_entity.type
_entity.pdbx_description
1 polymer ?
#
loop_
_entity_poly.entity_id
_entity_poly.type
_entity_poly.pdbx_seq_one_letter_code
_entity_poly.pdbx_strand_id
1 'polypeptide(L)'
;MAFGYVPPQAVPPPNYYDPRSFVGYPEDVAQALHIRVSNASCPGETTASFLVPGALSNGCENSPGSSIGYRTQYPLHVQYQGTQMQYALKYLAVHRHTQLVTIDIGANDVFLCQETTADRCASTAEFQAVLREIGANLTIIYTLIRDVAQYHGLLVALTYYSLSYSDPTQVAGTEALDSVIASVTEKFGGKVADGFAAFEGPSAAFGGSPCAAGLLIKLPGGTCDVHPSPAGQLLLAQAIEDVVGALPPK
;
A
#
# COMPACT_ATOMS: atom_id res chain seq x y z
N MET A 1 1.82 1.53 -1.80
CA MET A 1 2.45 2.88 -1.79
C MET A 1 3.49 3.01 -0.67
N ALA A 2 3.32 2.29 0.44
CA ALA A 2 4.22 2.25 1.61
C ALA A 2 5.73 2.07 1.36
N PHE A 3 6.15 1.35 0.31
CA PHE A 3 7.59 1.16 0.03
C PHE A 3 8.27 2.44 -0.51
N GLY A 4 7.49 3.35 -1.09
CA GLY A 4 8.04 4.49 -1.82
C GLY A 4 8.63 4.10 -3.16
N TYR A 5 8.11 3.06 -3.82
CA TYR A 5 8.63 2.59 -5.09
C TYR A 5 8.69 3.71 -6.14
N VAL A 6 9.82 3.79 -6.82
CA VAL A 6 10.09 4.72 -7.91
C VAL A 6 10.44 3.86 -9.13
N PRO A 7 9.80 4.02 -10.30
CA PRO A 7 10.11 3.24 -11.48
C PRO A 7 11.50 3.61 -12.05
N PRO A 8 12.17 2.70 -12.78
CA PRO A 8 13.54 2.96 -13.25
C PRO A 8 13.62 4.07 -14.30
N GLN A 9 12.48 4.41 -14.93
CA GLN A 9 12.37 5.49 -15.90
C GLN A 9 12.19 6.87 -15.26
N ALA A 10 11.99 6.96 -13.93
CA ALA A 10 11.89 8.24 -13.24
C ALA A 10 13.17 9.08 -13.42
N VAL A 11 13.04 10.41 -13.29
CA VAL A 11 14.16 11.34 -13.41
C VAL A 11 14.24 12.22 -12.15
N PRO A 12 15.35 12.15 -11.38
CA PRO A 12 16.48 11.24 -11.55
C PRO A 12 16.09 9.76 -11.32
N PRO A 13 16.79 8.80 -11.94
CA PRO A 13 16.53 7.39 -11.70
C PRO A 13 16.93 6.99 -10.27
N PRO A 14 16.18 6.10 -9.61
CA PRO A 14 16.51 5.66 -8.26
C PRO A 14 17.68 4.67 -8.29
N ASN A 15 18.41 4.56 -7.18
CA ASN A 15 19.39 3.48 -7.00
C ASN A 15 18.72 2.27 -6.35
N TYR A 16 18.39 1.27 -7.15
CA TYR A 16 17.74 0.04 -6.68
C TYR A 16 18.55 -0.78 -5.66
N TYR A 17 19.87 -0.59 -5.59
CA TYR A 17 20.72 -1.25 -4.59
C TYR A 17 20.79 -0.49 -3.25
N ASP A 18 20.21 0.71 -3.18
CA ASP A 18 20.12 1.48 -1.95
C ASP A 18 18.64 1.72 -1.61
N PRO A 19 18.09 1.01 -0.59
CA PRO A 19 16.68 1.12 -0.25
C PRO A 19 16.30 2.56 0.15
N ARG A 20 17.26 3.39 0.59
CA ARG A 20 17.03 4.81 0.90
C ARG A 20 16.66 5.67 -0.31
N SER A 21 16.79 5.15 -1.53
CA SER A 21 16.30 5.80 -2.75
C SER A 21 14.78 5.78 -2.87
N PHE A 22 14.10 5.01 -2.02
CA PHE A 22 12.66 4.82 -2.02
C PHE A 22 12.11 5.36 -0.70
N VAL A 23 11.37 6.46 -0.72
CA VAL A 23 10.80 7.05 0.50
C VAL A 23 9.29 7.02 0.35
N GLY A 24 8.62 6.28 1.23
CA GLY A 24 7.17 6.20 1.26
C GLY A 24 6.59 7.01 2.42
N TYR A 25 5.26 7.08 2.46
CA TYR A 25 4.54 7.70 3.57
C TYR A 25 4.97 7.18 4.96
N PRO A 26 5.38 5.91 5.19
CA PRO A 26 5.75 5.46 6.54
C PRO A 26 6.97 6.21 7.11
N GLU A 27 7.92 6.61 6.26
CA GLU A 27 9.08 7.40 6.67
C GLU A 27 8.65 8.81 7.09
N ASP A 28 7.77 9.45 6.33
CA ASP A 28 7.24 10.79 6.61
C ASP A 28 6.39 10.80 7.90
N VAL A 29 5.48 9.83 8.07
CA VAL A 29 4.68 9.66 9.29
C VAL A 29 5.58 9.48 10.51
N ALA A 30 6.63 8.67 10.38
CA ALA A 30 7.55 8.44 11.49
C ALA A 30 8.34 9.69 11.87
N GLN A 31 8.72 10.50 10.88
CA GLN A 31 9.35 11.79 11.11
C GLN A 31 8.40 12.75 11.84
N ALA A 32 7.16 12.89 11.37
CA ALA A 32 6.16 13.80 11.92
C ALA A 32 5.76 13.44 13.35
N LEU A 33 5.60 12.14 13.63
CA LEU A 33 5.22 11.64 14.96
C LEU A 33 6.41 11.40 15.89
N HIS A 34 7.64 11.65 15.43
CA HIS A 34 8.89 11.41 16.17
C HIS A 34 9.02 9.97 16.69
N ILE A 35 8.63 9.00 15.86
CA ILE A 35 8.75 7.57 16.14
C ILE A 35 9.79 6.92 15.22
N ARG A 36 10.22 5.69 15.56
CA ARG A 36 11.08 4.89 14.67
C ARG A 36 10.20 4.07 13.74
N VAL A 37 10.54 4.05 12.46
CA VAL A 37 9.89 3.20 11.47
C VAL A 37 10.65 1.89 11.28
N SER A 38 9.90 0.82 11.07
CA SER A 38 10.42 -0.45 10.60
C SER A 38 9.61 -0.87 9.37
N ASN A 39 9.98 -0.34 8.21
CA ASN A 39 9.23 -0.54 6.98
C ASN A 39 9.56 -1.91 6.35
N ALA A 40 8.66 -2.87 6.47
CA ALA A 40 8.80 -4.19 5.86
C ALA A 40 7.99 -4.34 4.56
N SER A 41 7.49 -3.22 4.02
CA SER A 41 6.75 -3.26 2.77
C SER A 41 7.65 -3.72 1.63
N CYS A 42 7.00 -4.33 0.65
CA CYS A 42 7.62 -4.81 -0.58
C CYS A 42 6.77 -4.34 -1.77
N PRO A 43 7.37 -3.74 -2.81
CA PRO A 43 6.61 -3.30 -3.97
C PRO A 43 6.05 -4.51 -4.71
N GLY A 44 4.77 -4.46 -5.06
CA GLY A 44 4.09 -5.59 -5.71
C GLY A 44 3.47 -6.62 -4.75
N GLU A 45 3.54 -6.43 -3.43
CA GLU A 45 2.89 -7.37 -2.49
C GLU A 45 1.36 -7.37 -2.67
N THR A 46 0.77 -8.57 -2.72
CA THR A 46 -0.68 -8.84 -2.71
C THR A 46 -1.12 -9.35 -1.34
N THR A 47 -2.42 -9.26 -1.03
CA THR A 47 -2.95 -9.78 0.24
C THR A 47 -2.67 -11.27 0.43
N ALA A 48 -2.65 -12.05 -0.66
CA ALA A 48 -2.30 -13.47 -0.64
C ALA A 48 -0.81 -13.71 -0.35
N SER A 49 0.10 -13.04 -1.09
CA SER A 49 1.56 -13.17 -0.88
C SER A 49 2.02 -12.69 0.49
N PHE A 50 1.29 -11.74 1.09
CA PHE A 50 1.54 -11.25 2.44
C PHE A 50 1.39 -12.36 3.49
N LEU A 51 0.50 -13.32 3.23
CA LEU A 51 0.17 -14.42 4.13
C LEU A 51 0.91 -15.72 3.79
N VAL A 52 0.96 -16.08 2.52
CA VAL A 52 1.34 -17.43 2.06
C VAL A 52 2.68 -17.39 1.29
N PRO A 53 3.72 -18.11 1.75
CA PRO A 53 4.98 -18.19 1.02
C PRO A 53 4.78 -18.69 -0.41
N GLY A 54 5.34 -17.97 -1.39
CA GLY A 54 5.28 -18.34 -2.80
C GLY A 54 3.92 -18.13 -3.47
N ALA A 55 2.91 -17.56 -2.79
CA ALA A 55 1.72 -17.09 -3.46
C ALA A 55 2.07 -15.97 -4.47
N LEU A 56 1.24 -15.84 -5.50
CA LEU A 56 1.50 -14.91 -6.58
C LEU A 56 1.45 -13.47 -6.05
N SER A 57 2.55 -12.74 -6.25
CA SER A 57 2.66 -11.31 -6.04
C SER A 57 2.71 -10.59 -7.38
N ASN A 58 2.55 -9.28 -7.37
CA ASN A 58 2.71 -8.41 -8.54
C ASN A 58 4.13 -7.81 -8.59
N GLY A 59 5.16 -8.65 -8.45
CA GLY A 59 6.55 -8.24 -8.53
C GLY A 59 7.28 -8.08 -7.19
N CYS A 60 6.71 -8.47 -6.04
CA CYS A 60 7.47 -8.46 -4.78
C CYS A 60 8.48 -9.62 -4.71
N GLU A 61 7.98 -10.86 -4.60
CA GLU A 61 8.81 -12.06 -4.59
C GLU A 61 8.84 -12.74 -5.95
N ASN A 62 7.74 -12.64 -6.68
CA ASN A 62 7.50 -13.21 -8.00
C ASN A 62 6.53 -12.31 -8.78
N SER A 63 6.31 -12.59 -10.05
CA SER A 63 5.29 -11.93 -10.88
C SER A 63 4.64 -12.95 -11.82
N PRO A 64 3.54 -12.61 -12.51
CA PRO A 64 3.00 -13.48 -13.55
C PRO A 64 4.10 -13.91 -14.54
N GLY A 65 4.28 -15.22 -14.69
CA GLY A 65 5.29 -15.80 -15.58
C GLY A 65 6.76 -15.72 -15.10
N SER A 66 7.04 -15.24 -13.89
CA SER A 66 8.42 -15.12 -13.36
C SER A 66 8.50 -15.47 -11.88
N SER A 67 9.48 -16.29 -11.49
CA SER A 67 9.80 -16.54 -10.07
C SER A 67 10.72 -15.47 -9.46
N ILE A 68 10.93 -14.37 -10.19
CA ILE A 68 11.81 -13.26 -9.80
C ILE A 68 10.92 -12.04 -9.54
N GLY A 69 11.17 -11.36 -8.42
CA GLY A 69 10.55 -10.10 -8.05
C GLY A 69 11.58 -9.16 -7.43
N TYR A 70 11.12 -8.02 -6.92
CA TYR A 70 11.94 -6.99 -6.32
C TYR A 70 12.83 -7.54 -5.22
N ARG A 71 12.28 -8.25 -4.24
CA ARG A 71 13.03 -8.70 -3.05
C ARG A 71 14.04 -9.82 -3.34
N THR A 72 13.98 -10.43 -4.52
CA THR A 72 14.98 -11.44 -4.94
C THR A 72 16.16 -10.81 -5.65
N GLN A 73 16.06 -9.53 -6.06
CA GLN A 73 17.11 -8.80 -6.79
C GLN A 73 17.66 -7.60 -6.02
N TYR A 74 16.84 -6.98 -5.18
CA TYR A 74 17.11 -5.70 -4.55
C TYR A 74 16.75 -5.72 -3.06
N PRO A 75 17.45 -4.95 -2.22
CA PRO A 75 17.16 -4.87 -0.80
C PRO A 75 15.83 -4.16 -0.52
N LEU A 76 15.11 -4.65 0.48
CA LEU A 76 14.02 -3.92 1.14
C LEU A 76 14.57 -2.97 2.20
N HIS A 77 13.72 -2.05 2.67
CA HIS A 77 13.99 -1.19 3.83
C HIS A 77 14.35 -2.01 5.08
N VAL A 78 13.55 -3.04 5.35
CA VAL A 78 13.86 -4.08 6.33
C VAL A 78 13.92 -5.42 5.62
N GLN A 79 15.04 -6.11 5.76
CA GLN A 79 15.19 -7.46 5.26
C GLN A 79 14.55 -8.46 6.22
N TYR A 80 13.78 -9.39 5.66
CA TYR A 80 13.16 -10.48 6.39
C TYR A 80 13.12 -11.76 5.53
N GLN A 81 12.96 -12.90 6.19
CA GLN A 81 12.73 -14.19 5.55
C GLN A 81 11.26 -14.58 5.71
N GLY A 82 10.72 -15.28 4.70
CA GLY A 82 9.32 -15.69 4.70
C GLY A 82 8.39 -14.57 4.25
N THR A 83 7.16 -14.54 4.75
CA THR A 83 6.15 -13.55 4.35
C THR A 83 6.19 -12.28 5.20
N GLN A 84 5.60 -11.20 4.70
CA GLN A 84 5.45 -9.97 5.50
C GLN A 84 4.64 -10.22 6.78
N MET A 85 3.61 -11.08 6.75
CA MET A 85 2.88 -11.45 7.97
C MET A 85 3.77 -12.18 8.98
N GLN A 86 4.61 -13.12 8.54
CA GLN A 86 5.55 -13.80 9.44
C GLN A 86 6.55 -12.82 10.07
N TYR A 87 7.02 -11.84 9.29
CA TYR A 87 7.82 -10.75 9.82
C TYR A 87 7.06 -9.92 10.86
N ALA A 88 5.83 -9.47 10.53
CA ALA A 88 5.02 -8.63 11.41
C ALA A 88 4.71 -9.32 12.75
N LEU A 89 4.37 -10.61 12.74
CA LEU A 89 4.16 -11.39 13.97
C LEU A 89 5.42 -11.43 14.84
N LYS A 90 6.58 -11.72 14.24
CA LYS A 90 7.87 -11.73 14.97
C LYS A 90 8.22 -10.35 15.51
N TYR A 91 8.01 -9.30 14.72
CA TYR A 91 8.29 -7.93 15.11
C TYR A 91 7.44 -7.53 16.31
N LEU A 92 6.13 -7.75 16.27
CA LEU A 92 5.20 -7.39 17.33
C LEU A 92 5.40 -8.22 18.60
N ALA A 93 5.84 -9.49 18.48
CA ALA A 93 6.20 -10.31 19.62
C ALA A 93 7.40 -9.76 20.40
N VAL A 94 8.38 -9.16 19.70
CA VAL A 94 9.59 -8.58 20.30
C VAL A 94 9.38 -7.12 20.72
N HIS A 95 8.62 -6.33 19.95
CA HIS A 95 8.41 -4.90 20.16
C HIS A 95 7.02 -4.63 20.75
N ARG A 96 6.82 -5.06 21.99
CA ARG A 96 5.52 -4.95 22.70
C ARG A 96 5.00 -3.52 22.89
N HIS A 97 5.87 -2.52 22.73
CA HIS A 97 5.54 -1.09 22.80
C HIS A 97 5.42 -0.43 21.41
N THR A 98 5.20 -1.21 20.36
CA THR A 98 4.86 -0.67 19.03
C THR A 98 3.64 0.23 19.18
N GLN A 99 3.75 1.49 18.73
CA GLN A 99 2.70 2.50 18.93
C GLN A 99 1.69 2.52 17.78
N LEU A 100 2.17 2.24 16.56
CA LEU A 100 1.42 2.34 15.32
C LEU A 100 1.83 1.21 14.38
N VAL A 101 0.83 0.58 13.77
CA VAL A 101 0.97 -0.29 12.60
C VAL A 101 0.15 0.34 11.48
N THR A 102 0.80 0.64 10.36
CA THR A 102 0.10 1.06 9.14
C THR A 102 0.07 -0.09 8.13
N ILE A 103 -1.04 -0.23 7.40
CA ILE A 103 -1.21 -1.24 6.34
C ILE A 103 -1.74 -0.58 5.07
N ASP A 104 -1.11 -0.92 3.94
CA ASP A 104 -1.45 -0.50 2.57
C ASP A 104 -1.22 -1.72 1.70
N ILE A 105 -2.32 -2.42 1.38
CA ILE A 105 -2.30 -3.64 0.58
C ILE A 105 -3.66 -3.89 -0.06
N GLY A 106 -3.67 -4.44 -1.28
CA GLY A 106 -4.89 -4.79 -2.02
C GLY A 106 -4.87 -4.36 -3.49
N ALA A 107 -4.22 -3.25 -3.85
CA ALA A 107 -4.21 -2.79 -5.24
C ALA A 107 -3.49 -3.77 -6.18
N ASN A 108 -2.44 -4.44 -5.71
CA ASN A 108 -1.73 -5.44 -6.51
C ASN A 108 -2.57 -6.68 -6.80
N ASP A 109 -3.52 -7.03 -5.94
CA ASP A 109 -4.48 -8.11 -6.20
C ASP A 109 -5.37 -7.76 -7.40
N VAL A 110 -5.80 -6.50 -7.51
CA VAL A 110 -6.54 -5.97 -8.66
C VAL A 110 -5.66 -5.91 -9.91
N PHE A 111 -4.41 -5.46 -9.81
CA PHE A 111 -3.48 -5.46 -10.94
C PHE A 111 -3.17 -6.87 -11.45
N LEU A 112 -3.02 -7.86 -10.55
CA LEU A 112 -2.89 -9.25 -10.96
C LEU A 112 -4.12 -9.75 -11.72
N CYS A 113 -5.33 -9.41 -11.26
CA CYS A 113 -6.54 -9.75 -12.01
C CYS A 113 -6.49 -9.14 -13.42
N GLN A 114 -6.14 -7.86 -13.54
CA GLN A 114 -6.01 -7.20 -14.84
C GLN A 114 -4.97 -7.83 -15.77
N GLU A 115 -3.87 -8.33 -15.21
CA GLU A 115 -2.79 -8.96 -15.99
C GLU A 115 -3.09 -10.41 -16.37
N THR A 116 -3.79 -11.15 -15.51
CA THR A 116 -3.90 -12.61 -15.63
C THR A 116 -5.23 -13.11 -16.16
N THR A 117 -6.28 -12.28 -16.16
CA THR A 117 -7.58 -12.66 -16.74
C THR A 117 -7.73 -12.17 -18.17
N ALA A 118 -8.55 -12.88 -18.95
CA ALA A 118 -8.70 -12.62 -20.39
C ALA A 118 -9.36 -11.26 -20.69
N ASP A 119 -10.30 -10.83 -19.85
CA ASP A 119 -11.00 -9.54 -20.00
C ASP A 119 -10.33 -8.39 -19.23
N ARG A 120 -9.20 -8.67 -18.56
CA ARG A 120 -8.46 -7.75 -17.70
C ARG A 120 -9.27 -7.23 -16.52
N CYS A 121 -9.94 -8.14 -15.82
CA CYS A 121 -10.78 -7.85 -14.66
C CYS A 121 -11.96 -6.91 -15.00
N ALA A 122 -12.41 -6.89 -16.25
CA ALA A 122 -13.45 -5.96 -16.71
C ALA A 122 -14.85 -6.43 -16.32
N SER A 123 -15.06 -7.74 -16.20
CA SER A 123 -16.35 -8.28 -15.77
C SER A 123 -16.59 -8.06 -14.27
N THR A 124 -17.84 -7.71 -13.93
CA THR A 124 -18.28 -7.56 -12.53
C THR A 124 -17.99 -8.83 -11.72
N ALA A 125 -18.10 -10.01 -12.31
CA ALA A 125 -17.88 -11.28 -11.62
C ALA A 125 -16.43 -11.46 -11.17
N GLU A 126 -15.46 -11.20 -12.06
CA GLU A 126 -14.03 -11.28 -11.74
C GLU A 126 -13.63 -10.23 -10.71
N PHE A 127 -14.01 -8.97 -10.94
CA PHE A 127 -13.67 -7.90 -10.02
C PHE A 127 -14.25 -8.15 -8.61
N GLN A 128 -15.51 -8.59 -8.51
CA GLN A 128 -16.11 -8.94 -7.22
C GLN A 128 -15.48 -10.18 -6.58
N ALA A 129 -14.92 -11.11 -7.36
CA ALA A 129 -14.18 -12.24 -6.81
C ALA A 129 -12.88 -11.78 -6.13
N VAL A 130 -12.13 -10.89 -6.78
CA VAL A 130 -10.91 -10.28 -6.21
C VAL A 130 -11.22 -9.52 -4.94
N LEU A 131 -12.27 -8.68 -4.94
CA LEU A 131 -12.66 -7.93 -3.73
C LEU A 131 -13.02 -8.85 -2.55
N ARG A 132 -13.70 -9.97 -2.81
CA ARG A 132 -13.99 -10.98 -1.77
C ARG A 132 -12.72 -11.62 -1.23
N GLU A 133 -11.76 -11.93 -2.10
CA GLU A 133 -10.47 -12.50 -1.71
C GLU A 133 -9.65 -11.52 -0.85
N ILE A 134 -9.56 -10.26 -1.26
CA ILE A 134 -8.93 -9.18 -0.47
C ILE A 134 -9.57 -9.10 0.91
N GLY A 135 -10.90 -9.07 0.99
CA GLY A 135 -11.62 -9.00 2.26
C GLY A 135 -11.35 -10.21 3.17
N ALA A 136 -11.30 -11.41 2.61
CA ALA A 136 -10.99 -12.64 3.34
C ALA A 136 -9.54 -12.63 3.86
N ASN A 137 -8.57 -12.26 3.02
CA ASN A 137 -7.16 -12.20 3.40
C ASN A 137 -6.90 -11.10 4.44
N LEU A 138 -7.49 -9.91 4.29
CA LEU A 138 -7.40 -8.85 5.30
C LEU A 138 -7.99 -9.28 6.65
N THR A 139 -9.09 -10.04 6.63
CA THR A 139 -9.69 -10.60 7.85
C THR A 139 -8.68 -11.51 8.56
N ILE A 140 -7.98 -12.37 7.82
CA ILE A 140 -6.91 -13.23 8.37
C ILE A 140 -5.73 -12.38 8.88
N ILE A 141 -5.25 -11.41 8.10
CA ILE A 141 -4.15 -10.53 8.49
C ILE A 141 -4.46 -9.82 9.82
N TYR A 142 -5.63 -9.21 9.94
CA TYR A 142 -6.00 -8.50 11.17
C TYR A 142 -6.29 -9.43 12.33
N THR A 143 -6.81 -10.63 12.08
CA THR A 143 -6.94 -11.68 13.12
C THR A 143 -5.55 -12.06 13.65
N LEU A 144 -4.57 -12.27 12.78
CA LEU A 144 -3.21 -12.58 13.19
C LEU A 144 -2.57 -11.43 13.99
N ILE A 145 -2.79 -10.19 13.58
CA ILE A 145 -2.28 -9.01 14.31
C ILE A 145 -2.96 -8.86 15.69
N ARG A 146 -4.29 -8.90 15.75
CA ARG A 146 -5.04 -8.67 16.99
C ARG A 146 -4.98 -9.86 17.94
N ASP A 147 -5.17 -11.07 17.43
CA ASP A 147 -5.41 -12.25 18.27
C ASP A 147 -4.18 -13.14 18.43
N VAL A 148 -3.26 -13.17 17.46
CA VAL A 148 -2.03 -13.97 17.58
C VAL A 148 -0.88 -13.13 18.12
N ALA A 149 -0.62 -11.96 17.53
CA ALA A 149 0.41 -11.06 18.04
C ALA A 149 -0.03 -10.29 19.30
N GLN A 150 -1.33 -10.31 19.63
CA GLN A 150 -1.91 -9.57 20.77
C GLN A 150 -1.58 -8.07 20.68
N TYR A 151 -1.61 -7.53 19.47
CA TYR A 151 -1.37 -6.11 19.23
C TYR A 151 -2.68 -5.33 19.42
N HIS A 152 -2.76 -4.59 20.51
CA HIS A 152 -3.89 -3.71 20.84
C HIS A 152 -3.61 -2.22 20.57
N GLY A 153 -2.43 -1.90 20.01
CA GLY A 153 -2.09 -0.54 19.63
C GLY A 153 -2.87 -0.04 18.42
N LEU A 154 -2.51 1.15 17.95
CA LEU A 154 -3.18 1.78 16.82
C LEU A 154 -2.86 1.04 15.53
N LEU A 155 -3.90 0.63 14.80
CA LEU A 155 -3.83 0.00 13.48
C LEU A 155 -4.51 0.95 12.50
N VAL A 156 -3.80 1.38 11.46
CA VAL A 156 -4.35 2.29 10.45
C VAL A 156 -4.18 1.70 9.07
N ALA A 157 -5.27 1.54 8.32
CA ALA A 157 -5.21 1.22 6.90
C ALA A 157 -5.21 2.50 6.08
N LEU A 158 -4.38 2.57 5.04
CA LEU A 158 -4.42 3.62 4.03
C LEU A 158 -5.22 3.13 2.83
N THR A 159 -6.24 3.88 2.41
CA THR A 159 -6.98 3.63 1.17
C THR A 159 -6.22 4.12 -0.06
N TYR A 160 -6.60 3.65 -1.24
CA TYR A 160 -5.97 4.01 -2.50
C TYR A 160 -6.57 5.29 -3.10
N TYR A 161 -5.85 5.92 -4.02
CA TYR A 161 -6.36 7.03 -4.83
C TYR A 161 -6.75 6.55 -6.23
N SER A 162 -7.59 7.33 -6.93
CA SER A 162 -7.84 7.13 -8.35
C SER A 162 -6.70 7.75 -9.18
N LEU A 163 -6.35 7.16 -10.33
CA LEU A 163 -5.36 7.73 -11.26
C LEU A 163 -5.98 8.81 -12.17
N SER A 164 -7.31 8.93 -12.17
CA SER A 164 -8.12 9.83 -12.96
C SER A 164 -9.49 9.94 -12.32
N TYR A 165 -9.72 11.03 -11.59
CA TYR A 165 -11.03 11.34 -10.98
C TYR A 165 -12.09 11.76 -12.01
N SER A 166 -11.69 12.00 -13.27
CA SER A 166 -12.62 12.22 -14.37
C SER A 166 -13.11 10.93 -15.03
N ASP A 167 -12.54 9.77 -14.68
CA ASP A 167 -12.97 8.46 -15.17
C ASP A 167 -13.90 7.80 -14.13
N PRO A 168 -15.22 7.75 -14.37
CA PRO A 168 -16.16 7.22 -13.38
C PRO A 168 -15.99 5.72 -13.14
N THR A 169 -15.48 4.96 -14.12
CA THR A 169 -15.24 3.52 -13.95
C THR A 169 -14.03 3.30 -13.06
N GLN A 170 -12.97 4.08 -13.24
CA GLN A 170 -11.80 3.99 -12.37
C GLN A 170 -12.13 4.45 -10.94
N VAL A 171 -12.84 5.56 -10.79
CA VAL A 171 -13.31 6.05 -9.49
C VAL A 171 -14.12 4.97 -8.77
N ALA A 172 -15.15 4.42 -9.40
CA ALA A 172 -15.99 3.40 -8.79
C ALA A 172 -15.21 2.12 -8.44
N GLY A 173 -14.21 1.75 -9.25
CA GLY A 173 -13.32 0.62 -8.98
C GLY A 173 -12.46 0.84 -7.73
N THR A 174 -11.82 2.01 -7.62
CA THR A 174 -11.02 2.38 -6.45
C THR A 174 -11.89 2.45 -5.19
N GLU A 175 -13.04 3.12 -5.23
CA GLU A 175 -13.96 3.22 -4.09
C GLU A 175 -14.46 1.84 -3.63
N ALA A 176 -14.72 0.91 -4.55
CA ALA A 176 -15.13 -0.45 -4.21
C ALA A 176 -14.03 -1.23 -3.49
N LEU A 177 -12.76 -1.09 -3.93
CA LEU A 177 -11.60 -1.65 -3.23
C LEU A 177 -11.46 -1.05 -1.84
N ASP A 178 -11.49 0.27 -1.74
CA ASP A 178 -11.31 1.00 -0.50
C ASP A 178 -12.40 0.71 0.52
N SER A 179 -13.65 0.53 0.07
CA SER A 179 -14.77 0.12 0.92
C SER A 179 -14.52 -1.24 1.59
N VAL A 180 -13.93 -2.20 0.89
CA VAL A 180 -13.55 -3.49 1.48
C VAL A 180 -12.45 -3.31 2.52
N ILE A 181 -11.40 -2.56 2.19
CA ILE A 181 -10.27 -2.27 3.10
C ILE A 181 -10.79 -1.59 4.37
N ALA A 182 -11.60 -0.55 4.23
CA ALA A 182 -12.17 0.21 5.32
C ALA A 182 -13.06 -0.68 6.20
N SER A 183 -14.02 -1.38 5.60
CA SER A 183 -14.97 -2.23 6.34
C SER A 183 -14.28 -3.29 7.19
N VAL A 184 -13.25 -3.96 6.63
CA VAL A 184 -12.51 -4.98 7.39
C VAL A 184 -11.65 -4.33 8.47
N THR A 185 -11.00 -3.20 8.18
CA THR A 185 -10.15 -2.48 9.16
C THR A 185 -10.94 -2.03 10.38
N GLU A 186 -12.11 -1.42 10.17
CA GLU A 186 -12.97 -0.95 11.26
C GLU A 186 -13.54 -2.09 12.11
N LYS A 187 -13.88 -3.24 11.49
CA LYS A 187 -14.32 -4.45 12.22
C LYS A 187 -13.28 -4.96 13.22
N PHE A 188 -11.99 -4.73 12.95
CA PHE A 188 -10.88 -5.08 13.84
C PHE A 188 -10.40 -3.90 14.71
N GLY A 189 -11.23 -2.85 14.84
CA GLY A 189 -10.96 -1.67 15.66
C GLY A 189 -9.78 -0.84 15.16
N GLY A 190 -9.42 -0.99 13.88
CA GLY A 190 -8.48 -0.09 13.21
C GLY A 190 -9.15 1.22 12.81
N LYS A 191 -8.34 2.18 12.38
CA LYS A 191 -8.80 3.41 11.72
C LYS A 191 -8.44 3.38 10.24
N VAL A 192 -9.08 4.23 9.46
CA VAL A 192 -8.87 4.33 8.01
C VAL A 192 -8.40 5.74 7.69
N ALA A 193 -7.24 5.86 7.05
CA ALA A 193 -6.74 7.09 6.46
C ALA A 193 -7.17 7.16 5.00
N ASP A 194 -7.85 8.25 4.66
CA ASP A 194 -8.48 8.43 3.35
C ASP A 194 -7.49 8.95 2.31
N GLY A 195 -6.77 8.03 1.67
CA GLY A 195 -5.88 8.33 0.55
C GLY A 195 -6.64 8.78 -0.70
N PHE A 196 -7.89 8.36 -0.86
CA PHE A 196 -8.74 8.74 -1.99
C PHE A 196 -9.05 10.23 -1.97
N ALA A 197 -9.60 10.73 -0.86
CA ALA A 197 -9.92 12.15 -0.71
C ALA A 197 -8.66 13.02 -0.66
N ALA A 198 -7.56 12.52 -0.07
CA ALA A 198 -6.28 13.23 -0.04
C ALA A 198 -5.76 13.58 -1.44
N PHE A 199 -6.03 12.73 -2.44
CA PHE A 199 -5.66 12.97 -3.84
C PHE A 199 -6.74 13.69 -4.64
N GLU A 200 -8.02 13.44 -4.34
CA GLU A 200 -9.15 14.02 -5.09
C GLU A 200 -9.14 15.55 -5.03
N GLY A 201 -9.05 16.11 -3.82
CA GLY A 201 -9.14 17.55 -3.59
C GLY A 201 -8.11 18.35 -4.40
N PRO A 202 -6.80 18.07 -4.27
CA PRO A 202 -5.78 18.74 -5.07
C PRO A 202 -5.90 18.46 -6.57
N SER A 203 -6.41 17.28 -6.97
CA SER A 203 -6.60 16.92 -8.38
C SER A 203 -7.74 17.68 -9.05
N ALA A 204 -8.74 18.15 -8.29
CA ALA A 204 -9.90 18.87 -8.84
C ALA A 204 -9.51 20.12 -9.65
N ALA A 205 -8.51 20.87 -9.20
CA ALA A 205 -8.00 22.05 -9.90
C ALA A 205 -7.30 21.72 -11.24
N PHE A 206 -7.00 20.45 -11.48
CA PHE A 206 -6.35 19.93 -12.68
C PHE A 206 -7.25 18.97 -13.45
N GLY A 207 -8.56 19.21 -13.41
CA GLY A 207 -9.55 18.41 -14.14
C GLY A 207 -9.68 16.98 -13.62
N GLY A 208 -9.31 16.73 -12.37
CA GLY A 208 -9.33 15.40 -11.77
C GLY A 208 -8.10 14.54 -12.08
N SER A 209 -6.99 15.13 -12.57
CA SER A 209 -5.75 14.40 -12.87
C SER A 209 -4.71 14.56 -11.74
N PRO A 210 -4.42 13.50 -10.96
CA PRO A 210 -3.32 13.50 -9.99
C PRO A 210 -1.95 13.71 -10.63
N CYS A 211 -1.76 13.22 -11.86
CA CYS A 211 -0.54 13.45 -12.63
C CYS A 211 -0.31 14.93 -12.91
N ALA A 212 -1.34 15.63 -13.42
CA ALA A 212 -1.26 17.06 -13.68
C ALA A 212 -1.13 17.88 -12.39
N ALA A 213 -1.75 17.42 -11.30
CA ALA A 213 -1.58 17.98 -9.96
C ALA A 213 -0.19 17.73 -9.34
N GLY A 214 0.67 16.94 -9.99
CA GLY A 214 2.03 16.66 -9.52
C GLY A 214 2.11 15.62 -8.40
N LEU A 215 1.04 14.89 -8.15
CA LEU A 215 0.95 13.88 -7.08
C LEU A 215 1.52 12.52 -7.47
N LEU A 216 1.75 12.29 -8.77
CA LEU A 216 2.32 11.06 -9.31
C LEU A 216 3.72 11.29 -9.89
N ILE A 217 4.53 10.24 -9.92
CA ILE A 217 5.89 10.32 -10.48
C ILE A 217 5.82 10.59 -11.98
N LYS A 218 6.41 11.70 -12.42
CA LYS A 218 6.49 12.06 -13.84
C LYS A 218 7.53 11.20 -14.56
N LEU A 219 7.17 10.74 -15.75
CA LEU A 219 8.02 9.98 -16.65
C LEU A 219 8.54 10.88 -17.79
N PRO A 220 9.69 10.53 -18.42
CA PRO A 220 10.29 11.32 -19.50
C PRO A 220 9.37 11.59 -20.69
N GLY A 221 8.37 10.72 -20.93
CA GLY A 221 7.39 10.87 -22.02
C GLY A 221 6.28 11.90 -21.75
N GLY A 222 6.31 12.60 -20.61
CA GLY A 222 5.27 13.55 -20.22
C GLY A 222 4.02 12.92 -19.60
N THR A 223 4.01 11.59 -19.44
CA THR A 223 3.01 10.86 -18.65
C THR A 223 3.47 10.72 -17.20
N CYS A 224 2.60 10.17 -16.34
CA CYS A 224 3.00 9.74 -15.01
C CYS A 224 2.92 8.23 -14.87
N ASP A 225 3.76 7.72 -13.99
CA ASP A 225 3.62 6.40 -13.41
C ASP A 225 2.46 6.38 -12.40
N VAL A 226 2.04 5.18 -11.98
CA VAL A 226 0.94 5.02 -11.02
C VAL A 226 1.35 5.35 -9.59
N HIS A 227 2.64 5.37 -9.27
CA HIS A 227 3.14 5.58 -7.90
C HIS A 227 3.18 7.07 -7.51
N PRO A 228 3.00 7.38 -6.22
CA PRO A 228 3.02 8.76 -5.74
C PRO A 228 4.39 9.42 -5.93
N SER A 229 4.39 10.70 -6.32
CA SER A 229 5.56 11.57 -6.19
C SER A 229 5.88 11.82 -4.71
N PRO A 230 7.02 12.45 -4.37
CA PRO A 230 7.28 12.88 -2.99
C PRO A 230 6.15 13.76 -2.42
N ALA A 231 5.53 14.62 -3.24
CA ALA A 231 4.37 15.42 -2.80
C ALA A 231 3.13 14.55 -2.56
N GLY A 232 2.92 13.53 -3.40
CA GLY A 232 1.86 12.54 -3.18
C GLY A 232 2.07 11.72 -1.90
N GLN A 233 3.29 11.25 -1.63
CA GLN A 233 3.61 10.52 -0.39
C GLN A 233 3.35 11.37 0.86
N LEU A 234 3.72 12.65 0.83
CA LEU A 234 3.44 13.57 1.94
C LEU A 234 1.94 13.76 2.21
N LEU A 235 1.10 13.81 1.17
CA LEU A 235 -0.36 13.86 1.37
C LEU A 235 -0.90 12.58 1.99
N LEU A 236 -0.39 11.42 1.58
CA LEU A 236 -0.77 10.13 2.18
C LEU A 236 -0.29 10.04 3.65
N ALA A 237 0.89 10.57 3.95
CA ALA A 237 1.40 10.66 5.31
C ALA A 237 0.50 11.55 6.17
N GLN A 238 0.12 12.73 5.66
CA GLN A 238 -0.80 13.63 6.37
C GLN A 238 -2.15 12.97 6.65
N ALA A 239 -2.71 12.21 5.69
CA ALA A 239 -3.95 11.47 5.90
C ALA A 239 -3.85 10.45 7.05
N ILE A 240 -2.68 9.79 7.20
CA ILE A 240 -2.41 8.92 8.35
C ILE A 240 -2.31 9.75 9.63
N GLU A 241 -1.56 10.83 9.63
CA GLU A 241 -1.35 11.71 10.79
C GLU A 241 -2.66 12.28 11.33
N ASP A 242 -3.57 12.73 10.46
CA ASP A 242 -4.87 13.29 10.82
C ASP A 242 -5.72 12.27 11.60
N VAL A 243 -5.62 11.00 11.22
CA VAL A 243 -6.36 9.89 11.83
C VAL A 243 -5.68 9.38 13.10
N VAL A 244 -4.35 9.41 13.14
CA VAL A 244 -3.56 9.05 14.32
C VAL A 244 -3.76 10.09 15.43
N GLY A 245 -3.69 11.38 15.09
CA GLY A 245 -3.66 12.49 16.04
C GLY A 245 -2.40 12.46 16.91
N ALA A 246 -2.51 12.91 18.16
CA ALA A 246 -1.41 12.82 19.11
C ALA A 246 -1.25 11.36 19.59
N LEU A 247 -0.04 10.82 19.48
CA LEU A 247 0.28 9.53 20.10
C LEU A 247 0.27 9.66 21.63
N PRO A 248 -0.29 8.68 22.36
CA PRO A 248 -0.28 8.70 23.81
C PRO A 248 1.17 8.69 24.34
N PRO A 249 1.44 9.40 25.46
CA PRO A 249 2.75 9.36 26.11
C PRO A 249 3.08 7.92 26.56
N LYS A 250 4.38 7.58 26.51
CA LYS A 250 4.91 6.26 26.86
C LYS A 250 4.76 5.94 28.35
#